data_AF-A0A1N7QRC1-F1
#
_entry.id   AF-A0A1N7QRC1-F1
#
_cell.length_a   1.000
_cell.length_b   1.000
_cell.length_c   1.000
_cell.angle_alpha   90.00
_cell.angle_beta   90.00
_cell.angle_gamma   90.00
#
_symmetry.space_group_name_H-M   'P 1'
#
loop_
_entity.id
_entity.type
_entity.pdbx_description
1 polymer ?
#
loop_
_entity_poly.entity_id
_entity_poly.type
_entity_poly.pdbx_seq_one_letter_code
_entity_poly.pdbx_strand_id
1 'polypeptide(L)' 'MEKLTETEKLLRHAEQIARRTFTEPSEQAVLDVFEALLAERDRMTWATDGREGATVH' A
#
# COMPACT_ATOMS: atom_id res chain seq x y z
N MET A 1 -0.05 -21.58 11.09
CA MET A 1 -0.49 -20.21 10.80
C MET A 1 0.34 -19.73 9.63
N GLU A 2 -0.25 -19.66 8.45
CA GLU A 2 0.43 -19.10 7.28
C GLU A 2 0.70 -17.61 7.55
N LYS A 3 1.94 -17.17 7.36
CA LYS A 3 2.30 -15.76 7.45
C LYS A 3 1.72 -15.06 6.21
N LEU A 4 0.85 -14.07 6.42
CA LEU A 4 0.36 -13.20 5.36
C LEU A 4 1.55 -12.56 4.63
N THR A 5 1.53 -12.63 3.29
CA THR A 5 2.47 -11.89 2.44
C THR A 5 2.28 -10.39 2.62
N GLU A 6 3.28 -9.61 2.23
CA GLU A 6 3.18 -8.14 2.31
C GLU A 6 2.07 -7.59 1.42
N THR A 7 1.84 -8.21 0.27
CA THR A 7 0.73 -7.89 -0.63
C THR A 7 -0.62 -8.11 0.05
N GLU A 8 -0.82 -9.24 0.73
CA GLU A 8 -2.07 -9.52 1.46
C GLU A 8 -2.30 -8.57 2.64
N LYS A 9 -1.23 -8.14 3.33
CA LYS A 9 -1.34 -7.11 4.37
C LYS A 9 -1.78 -5.77 3.78
N LEU A 10 -1.24 -5.40 2.63
CA LEU A 10 -1.59 -4.17 1.93
C LEU A 10 -3.05 -4.20 1.44
N LEU A 11 -3.51 -5.35 0.93
CA LEU A 11 -4.90 -5.54 0.50
C LEU A 11 -5.89 -5.42 1.67
N ARG A 12 -5.58 -6.04 2.82
CA ARG A 12 -6.39 -5.88 4.03
C ARG A 12 -6.44 -4.44 4.51
N HIS A 13 -5.33 -3.71 4.38
CA HIS A 13 -5.28 -2.29 4.73
C HIS A 13 -6.17 -1.45 3.79
N ALA A 14 -6.12 -1.71 2.49
CA ALA A 14 -6.98 -1.08 1.50
C ALA A 14 -8.47 -1.32 1.81
N GLU A 15 -8.85 -2.56 2.14
CA GLU A 15 -10.22 -2.89 2.51
C GLU A 15 -10.70 -2.12 3.75
N GLN A 16 -9.84 -1.98 4.78
CA GLN A 16 -10.16 -1.20 5.96
C GLN A 16 -10.37 0.29 5.66
N ILE A 17 -9.57 0.86 4.76
CA ILE A 17 -9.74 2.24 4.31
C ILE A 17 -11.06 2.38 3.55
N ALA A 18 -11.33 1.49 2.58
CA ALA A 18 -12.54 1.54 1.80
C ALA A 18 -13.81 1.44 2.67
N ARG A 19 -13.83 0.55 3.67
CA ARG A 19 -14.94 0.41 4.64
C ARG A 19 -15.15 1.65 5.52
N ARG A 20 -14.11 2.46 5.74
CA ARG A 20 -14.21 3.72 6.51
C ARG A 20 -14.66 4.89 5.64
N THR A 21 -14.30 4.86 4.36
CA THR A 21 -14.58 5.95 3.41
C THR A 21 -15.94 5.80 2.73
N PHE A 22 -16.37 4.57 2.46
CA PHE A 22 -17.59 4.26 1.73
C PHE A 22 -18.56 3.46 2.60
N THR A 23 -19.85 3.84 2.56
CA THR A 23 -20.92 3.14 3.28
C THR A 23 -21.09 1.69 2.80
N GLU A 24 -20.95 1.46 1.50
CA GLU A 24 -20.90 0.14 0.87
C GLU A 24 -19.73 0.12 -0.11
N PRO A 25 -18.52 -0.27 0.33
CA PRO A 25 -17.37 -0.35 -0.56
C PRO A 25 -17.57 -1.48 -1.56
N SER A 26 -17.55 -1.15 -2.85
CA SER A 26 -17.48 -2.14 -3.92
C SER A 26 -16.07 -2.74 -3.98
N GLU A 27 -15.94 -3.92 -4.59
CA GLU A 27 -14.64 -4.53 -4.86
C GLU A 27 -13.73 -3.58 -5.66
N GLN A 28 -14.30 -2.87 -6.65
CA GLN A 28 -13.58 -1.86 -7.41
C GLN A 28 -13.02 -0.75 -6.53
N ALA A 29 -13.79 -0.24 -5.57
CA ALA A 29 -13.31 0.82 -4.68
C ALA A 29 -12.17 0.35 -3.77
N VAL A 30 -12.16 -0.92 -3.36
CA VAL A 30 -11.04 -1.52 -2.62
C VAL A 30 -9.81 -1.63 -3.52
N LEU A 31 -9.98 -2.07 -4.75
CA LEU A 31 -8.90 -2.20 -5.73
C LEU A 31 -8.28 -0.84 -6.09
N ASP A 32 -9.10 0.19 -6.30
CA ASP A 32 -8.61 1.54 -6.58
C ASP A 32 -7.74 2.08 -5.42
N VAL A 33 -8.18 1.86 -4.18
CA VAL A 33 -7.39 2.23 -2.97
C VAL A 33 -6.11 1.39 -2.88
N PHE A 34 -6.20 0.11 -3.21
CA PHE A 34 -5.04 -0.79 -3.20
C PHE A 34 -3.99 -0.40 -4.24
N GLU A 35 -4.39 -0.05 -5.45
CA GLU A 35 -3.50 0.46 -6.50
C GLU A 35 -2.83 1.78 -6.09
N ALA A 36 -3.58 2.69 -5.47
CA ALA A 36 -3.02 3.93 -4.93
C ALA A 36 -1.96 3.67 -3.84
N LEU A 37 -2.20 2.70 -2.95
CA LEU A 37 -1.23 2.28 -1.93
C LEU A 37 0.00 1.61 -2.53
N LEU A 38 -0.16 0.82 -3.60
CA LEU A 38 0.97 0.24 -4.33
C LEU A 38 1.82 1.33 -4.99
N ALA A 39 1.19 2.30 -5.65
CA ALA A 39 1.89 3.41 -6.29
C ALA A 39 2.59 4.33 -5.29
N GLU A 40 2.02 4.52 -4.10
CA GLU A 40 2.69 5.23 -2.99
C GLU A 40 3.87 4.42 -2.46
N ARG A 41 3.70 3.11 -2.23
CA ARG A 41 4.79 2.24 -1.77
C ARG A 41 5.94 2.21 -2.76
N ASP A 42 5.65 2.09 -4.05
CA ASP A 42 6.65 2.06 -5.12
C ASP A 42 7.45 3.38 -5.19
N ARG A 43 6.75 4.52 -5.10
CA ARG A 43 7.38 5.85 -4.96
C ARG A 43 8.26 5.95 -3.71
N MET A 44 7.79 5.45 -2.57
CA MET A 44 8.59 5.43 -1.33
C MET A 44 9.77 4.48 -1.43
N THR A 45 9.63 3.30 -2.06
CA THR A 45 10.74 2.36 -2.28
C THR A 45 11.86 3.05 -3.07
N TRP A 46 11.54 3.72 -4.18
CA TRP A 46 12.52 4.50 -4.94
C TRP A 46 13.10 5.69 -4.15
N ALA A 47 12.28 6.39 -3.35
CA ALA A 47 12.74 7.49 -2.51
C ALA A 47 13.59 7.04 -1.31
N THR A 48 13.55 5.76 -0.95
CA THR A 48 14.36 5.17 0.13
C THR A 48 15.66 4.59 -0.43
N ASP A 49 15.62 3.98 -1.62
CA ASP A 49 16.79 3.53 -2.40
C ASP A 49 17.73 4.71 -2.71
N GLY A 50 17.20 5.89 -3.04
CA GLY A 50 17.98 7.11 -3.21
C GLY A 50 18.60 7.71 -1.94
N ARG A 51 18.22 7.24 -0.74
CA ARG A 51 18.82 7.69 0.55
C ARG A 51 19.98 6.81 1.01
N GLU A 52 20.14 5.60 0.47
CA GLU A 52 21.30 4.76 0.80
C GLU A 52 22.58 5.21 0.07
N GLY A 53 22.47 6.05 -0.96
CA GLY A 53 23.61 6.64 -1.68
C GLY A 53 24.00 8.06 -1.26
N ALA A 54 23.26 8.70 -0.35
CA ALA A 54 23.48 10.10 0.05
C ALA A 54 24.01 10.27 1.49
N THR A 55 24.72 9.27 2.03
CA THR A 55 25.66 9.50 3.12
C THR A 55 26.98 9.99 2.53
N VAL A 56 27.04 11.29 2.23
CA VAL A 56 28.32 11.98 2.06
C VAL A 56 29.08 11.96 3.39
N HIS A 57 30.13 11.16 3.48
CA HIS A 57 31.20 11.30 4.47
C HIS A 57 32.55 11.32 3.75
#